data_AF-A0A8T6UN63-F1
#
_entry.id   AF-A0A8T6UN63-F1
#
_cell.length_a   1.000
_cell.length_b   1.000
_cell.length_c   1.000
_cell.angle_alpha   90.00
_cell.angle_beta   90.00
_cell.angle_gamma   90.00
#
_symmetry.space_group_name_H-M   'P 1'
#
loop_
_entity.id
_entity.type
_entity.pdbx_description
1 polymer ?
#
loop_
_entity_poly.entity_id
_entity_poly.type
_entity_poly.pdbx_seq_one_letter_code
_entity_poly.pdbx_strand_id
1 'polypeptide(L)'
;MSLKAAYDDGLILTEEQLQLDLEGFQRTFQEAYLYAFNLTLNAAYPLPENIILLLQGGHKEAYDLALNAGVPSPDIIANLIRRAHMETQSLSLAIS
;
A
#
# COMPACT_ATOMS: atom_id res chain seq x y z
N MET A 1 22.16 -10.09 -42.86
CA MET A 1 20.79 -10.16 -43.40
C MET A 1 19.88 -9.62 -42.32
N SER A 2 19.11 -8.56 -42.58
CA SER A 2 18.08 -8.10 -41.64
C SER A 2 16.72 -8.70 -42.05
N LEU A 3 15.99 -9.22 -41.07
CA LEU A 3 14.66 -9.77 -41.27
C LEU A 3 13.66 -8.60 -41.27
N LYS A 4 13.12 -8.26 -42.44
CA LYS A 4 12.25 -7.07 -42.59
C LYS A 4 10.78 -7.31 -42.20
N ALA A 5 10.33 -8.56 -42.27
CA ALA A 5 8.99 -8.97 -41.87
C ALA A 5 8.94 -10.49 -41.71
N ALA A 6 8.07 -10.97 -40.82
CA ALA A 6 7.69 -12.37 -40.71
C ALA A 6 6.20 -12.52 -41.04
N TYR A 7 5.82 -13.61 -41.70
CA TYR A 7 4.42 -13.96 -41.92
C TYR A 7 4.08 -15.12 -40.97
N ASP A 8 3.06 -14.92 -40.15
CA ASP A 8 2.55 -15.92 -39.22
C ASP A 8 1.03 -15.86 -39.17
N ASP A 9 0.36 -16.98 -39.45
CA ASP A 9 -1.11 -17.15 -39.45
C ASP A 9 -1.94 -15.97 -40.03
N GLY A 10 -1.57 -15.47 -41.21
CA GLY A 10 -2.27 -14.36 -41.85
C GLY A 10 -1.84 -12.96 -41.39
N LEU A 11 -1.02 -12.85 -40.34
CA LEU A 11 -0.41 -11.60 -39.87
C LEU A 11 0.96 -11.39 -40.50
N ILE A 12 1.20 -10.17 -40.97
CA ILE A 12 2.53 -9.69 -41.31
C ILE A 12 3.07 -8.97 -40.08
N LEU A 13 4.03 -9.59 -39.40
CA LEU A 13 4.76 -9.00 -38.28
C LEU A 13 5.90 -8.17 -38.83
N THR A 14 5.88 -6.86 -38.56
CA THR A 14 6.97 -5.96 -38.95
C THR A 14 8.20 -6.17 -38.08
N GLU A 15 9.37 -5.71 -38.54
CA GLU A 15 10.62 -5.77 -37.78
C GLU A 15 10.47 -5.17 -36.37
N GLU A 16 9.73 -4.07 -36.22
CA GLU A 16 9.46 -3.43 -34.92
C GLU A 16 8.58 -4.28 -34.01
N GLN A 17 7.60 -5.01 -34.55
CA GLN A 17 6.74 -5.90 -33.76
C GLN A 17 7.48 -7.16 -33.29
N LEU A 18 8.55 -7.55 -34.01
CA LEU A 18 9.42 -8.67 -33.66
C LEU A 18 10.49 -8.26 -32.62
N GLN A 19 10.75 -6.97 -32.44
CA GLN A 19 11.60 -6.45 -31.37
C GLN A 19 10.80 -6.37 -30.06
N LEU A 20 10.73 -7.50 -29.36
CA LEU A 20 10.10 -7.58 -28.03
C LEU A 20 11.03 -7.00 -26.95
N ASP A 21 10.60 -5.91 -26.32
CA ASP A 21 11.16 -5.45 -25.05
C ASP A 21 10.57 -6.28 -23.89
N LEU A 22 11.24 -7.39 -23.58
CA LEU A 22 10.81 -8.31 -22.52
C LEU A 22 10.84 -7.64 -21.14
N GLU A 23 11.80 -6.74 -20.89
CA GLU A 23 11.91 -6.01 -19.63
C GLU A 23 10.77 -5.01 -19.47
N GLY A 24 10.44 -4.28 -20.55
CA GLY A 24 9.30 -3.39 -20.61
C GLY A 24 7.98 -4.13 -20.35
N PHE A 25 7.79 -5.29 -20.99
CA PHE A 25 6.60 -6.10 -20.79
C PHE A 25 6.48 -6.60 -19.35
N GLN A 26 7.56 -7.12 -18.77
CA GLN A 26 7.58 -7.55 -17.37
C GLN A 26 7.21 -6.40 -16.43
N ARG A 27 7.73 -5.20 -16.69
CA ARG A 27 7.41 -4.00 -15.92
C ARG A 27 5.93 -3.65 -15.98
N THR A 28 5.33 -3.69 -17.17
CA THR A 28 3.89 -3.44 -17.33
C THR A 28 3.03 -4.41 -16.53
N PHE A 29 3.39 -5.70 -16.47
CA PHE A 29 2.67 -6.67 -15.64
C PHE A 29 2.80 -6.36 -14.15
N GLN A 30 4.00 -6.01 -13.68
CA GLN A 30 4.23 -5.63 -12.29
C GLN A 30 3.43 -4.38 -11.91
N GLU A 31 3.43 -3.36 -12.78
CA GLU A 31 2.66 -2.13 -12.58
C GLU A 31 1.15 -2.42 -12.52
N ALA A 32 0.64 -3.22 -13.45
CA ALA A 32 -0.77 -3.61 -13.47
C ALA A 32 -1.18 -4.35 -12.19
N TYR A 33 -0.34 -5.28 -11.71
CA TYR A 33 -0.55 -5.95 -10.43
C TYR A 33 -0.58 -4.96 -9.26
N LEU A 34 0.39 -4.06 -9.18
CA LEU A 34 0.46 -3.06 -8.11
C LEU A 34 -0.76 -2.14 -8.13
N TYR A 35 -1.24 -1.72 -9.30
CA TYR A 35 -2.44 -0.91 -9.43
C TYR A 35 -3.69 -1.65 -8.95
N ALA A 36 -3.87 -2.91 -9.35
CA ALA A 36 -5.00 -3.71 -8.90
C ALA A 36 -4.94 -3.97 -7.38
N PHE A 37 -3.77 -4.31 -6.86
CA PHE A 37 -3.55 -4.53 -5.43
C PHE A 37 -3.83 -3.25 -4.62
N ASN A 38 -3.29 -2.11 -5.04
CA ASN A 38 -3.55 -0.83 -4.39
C ASN A 38 -5.02 -0.41 -4.49
N LEU A 39 -5.67 -0.64 -5.63
CA LEU A 39 -7.10 -0.36 -5.77
C LEU A 39 -7.93 -1.13 -4.74
N THR A 40 -7.69 -2.44 -4.63
CA THR A 40 -8.43 -3.30 -3.70
C THR A 40 -8.16 -2.94 -2.25
N LEU A 41 -6.91 -2.61 -1.90
CA LEU A 41 -6.56 -2.13 -0.56
C LEU A 41 -7.27 -0.83 -0.21
N ASN A 42 -7.19 0.19 -1.06
CA ASN A 42 -7.79 1.49 -0.79
C ASN A 42 -9.32 1.45 -0.79
N ALA A 43 -9.92 0.54 -1.55
CA ALA A 43 -11.35 0.27 -1.52
C ALA A 43 -11.79 -0.57 -0.31
N ALA A 44 -10.84 -1.01 0.55
CA ALA A 44 -11.07 -1.95 1.63
C ALA A 44 -11.76 -3.26 1.18
N TYR A 45 -11.48 -3.70 -0.05
CA TYR A 45 -12.05 -4.89 -0.65
C TYR A 45 -11.23 -6.13 -0.26
N PRO A 46 -11.80 -7.07 0.51
CA PRO A 46 -11.04 -8.17 1.08
C PRO A 46 -10.78 -9.28 0.07
N LEU A 47 -9.51 -9.63 -0.08
CA LEU A 47 -8.99 -10.71 -0.90
C LEU A 47 -7.99 -11.54 -0.08
N PRO A 48 -7.78 -12.83 -0.38
CA PRO A 48 -6.80 -13.67 0.31
C PRO A 48 -5.40 -13.02 0.40
N GLU A 49 -5.01 -12.31 -0.64
CA GLU A 49 -3.71 -11.66 -0.78
C GLU A 49 -3.57 -10.40 0.09
N ASN A 50 -4.66 -9.76 0.49
CA ASN A 50 -4.64 -8.43 1.12
C ASN A 50 -5.36 -8.36 2.49
N ILE A 51 -6.12 -9.39 2.89
CA ILE A 51 -6.99 -9.34 4.08
C ILE A 51 -6.22 -9.08 5.38
N ILE A 52 -5.02 -9.66 5.52
CA ILE A 52 -4.18 -9.45 6.71
C ILE A 52 -3.77 -7.97 6.81
N LEU A 53 -3.40 -7.36 5.69
CA LEU A 53 -2.98 -5.95 5.65
C LEU A 53 -4.17 -5.01 5.94
N LEU A 54 -5.36 -5.32 5.42
CA LEU A 54 -6.57 -4.56 5.73
C LEU A 54 -6.91 -4.58 7.23
N LEU A 55 -6.83 -5.75 7.86
CA LEU A 55 -7.09 -5.88 9.31
C LEU A 55 -6.06 -5.13 10.15
N GLN A 56 -4.77 -5.24 9.79
CA GLN A 56 -3.69 -4.52 10.48
C GLN A 56 -3.83 -3.00 10.33
N GLY A 57 -4.09 -2.54 9.11
CA GLY A 57 -4.30 -1.12 8.80
C GLY A 57 -5.50 -0.56 9.57
N GLY A 58 -6.66 -1.22 9.48
CA GLY A 58 -7.86 -0.80 10.18
C GLY A 58 -7.70 -0.79 11.71
N HIS A 59 -7.02 -1.78 12.28
CA HIS A 59 -6.71 -1.77 13.72
C HIS A 59 -5.81 -0.59 14.09
N LYS A 60 -4.74 -0.35 13.31
CA LYS A 60 -3.81 0.75 13.55
C LYS A 60 -4.52 2.10 13.46
N GLU A 61 -5.34 2.32 12.43
CA GLU A 61 -6.08 3.57 12.25
C GLU A 61 -7.06 3.83 13.40
N ALA A 62 -7.80 2.80 13.83
CA ALA A 62 -8.72 2.90 14.96
C ALA A 62 -7.98 3.19 16.27
N TYR A 63 -6.85 2.52 16.50
CA TYR A 63 -5.99 2.74 17.66
C TYR A 63 -5.44 4.18 17.68
N ASP A 64 -4.88 4.64 16.55
CA ASP A 64 -4.30 5.97 16.43
C ASP A 64 -5.38 7.06 16.61
N LEU A 65 -6.58 6.86 16.04
CA LEU A 65 -7.72 7.74 16.22
C LEU A 65 -8.14 7.83 17.70
N ALA A 66 -8.34 6.71 18.37
CA ALA A 66 -8.78 6.69 19.76
C ALA A 66 -7.73 7.27 20.71
N LEU A 67 -6.44 6.98 20.48
CA LEU A 67 -5.35 7.60 21.22
C LEU A 67 -5.36 9.12 21.04
N ASN A 68 -5.42 9.61 19.80
CA ASN A 68 -5.39 11.05 19.52
C ASN A 68 -6.63 11.78 20.04
N ALA A 69 -7.82 11.18 19.92
CA ALA A 69 -9.06 11.73 20.46
C ALA A 69 -9.18 11.61 21.99
N GLY A 70 -8.27 10.88 22.65
CA GLY A 70 -8.31 10.70 24.09
C GLY A 70 -9.44 9.77 24.56
N VAL A 71 -9.94 8.90 23.68
CA VAL A 71 -11.09 8.03 23.96
C VAL A 71 -10.62 6.80 24.76
N PRO A 72 -11.08 6.60 26.00
CA PRO A 72 -10.65 5.48 26.82
C PRO A 72 -11.19 4.14 26.31
N SER A 73 -10.31 3.15 26.17
CA SER A 73 -10.66 1.75 25.96
C SER A 73 -9.65 0.85 26.68
N PRO A 74 -9.98 -0.43 26.95
CA PRO A 74 -9.06 -1.36 27.59
C PRO A 74 -7.69 -1.44 26.91
N ASP A 75 -7.67 -1.36 25.58
CA ASP A 75 -6.45 -1.50 24.76
C ASP A 75 -5.56 -0.23 24.78
N ILE A 76 -6.11 0.93 25.14
CA ILE A 76 -5.46 2.24 24.94
C ILE A 76 -5.27 3.02 26.24
N ILE A 77 -6.03 2.70 27.29
CA ILE A 77 -6.03 3.45 28.56
C ILE A 77 -4.64 3.63 29.18
N ALA A 78 -3.80 2.59 29.13
CA ALA A 78 -2.42 2.67 29.63
C ALA A 78 -1.57 3.69 28.87
N ASN A 79 -1.78 3.81 27.55
CA ASN A 79 -1.06 4.75 26.71
C ASN A 79 -1.57 6.19 26.89
N LEU A 80 -2.87 6.38 27.11
CA LEU A 80 -3.45 7.68 27.46
C LEU A 80 -2.87 8.21 28.77
N ILE A 81 -2.81 7.37 29.81
CA ILE A 81 -2.22 7.74 31.10
C ILE A 81 -0.74 8.12 30.92
N ARG A 82 0.01 7.33 30.15
CA ARG A 82 1.43 7.63 29.87
C ARG A 82 1.59 8.96 29.15
N ARG A 83 0.75 9.25 28.15
CA ARG A 83 0.78 10.54 27.43
C ARG A 83 0.49 11.70 28.37
N ALA A 84 -0.57 11.63 29.17
CA ALA A 84 -0.92 12.67 30.13
C ALA A 84 0.20 12.92 31.16
N HIS A 85 0.88 11.86 31.61
CA HIS A 85 2.03 11.98 32.49
C HIS A 85 3.18 12.75 31.83
N MET A 86 3.52 12.41 30.58
CA MET A 86 4.57 13.10 29.83
C MET A 86 4.20 14.57 29.57
N GLU A 87 2.95 14.86 29.18
CA GLU A 87 2.47 16.23 28.97
C GLU A 87 2.59 17.08 30.25
N THR A 88 2.22 16.52 31.41
CA THR A 88 2.35 17.19 32.71
C THR A 88 3.80 17.47 33.07
N GLN A 89 4.70 16.50 32.84
CA GLN A 89 6.14 16.67 33.08
C GLN A 89 6.71 17.77 32.17
N SER A 90 6.39 17.74 30.88
CA SER A 90 6.83 18.76 29.92
C SER A 90 6.32 20.14 30.29
N LEU A 91 5.07 20.26 30.74
CA LEU A 91 4.50 21.52 31.20
C LEU A 91 5.20 22.03 32.47
N SER A 92 5.46 21.15 33.43
CA SER A 92 6.18 21.51 34.67
C SER A 92 7.56 22.09 34.36
N LEU A 93 8.29 21.49 33.41
CA LEU A 93 9.62 21.96 32.99
C LEU A 93 9.59 23.30 32.25
N ALA A 94 8.49 23.60 31.56
CA ALA A 94 8.35 24.85 30.81
C ALA A 94 7.98 26.06 31.69
N ILE A 95 7.42 25.82 32.88
CA ILE A 95 6.97 26.86 33.81
C ILE A 95 8.00 27.10 34.94
N SER A 96 8.88 26.14 35.20
CA SER A 96 10.03 26.26 36.12
C SER A 96 11.20 27.01 35.50
#